data_AF-A0A946CYD3-F1
#
_entry.id   AF-A0A946CYD3-F1
#
_cell.length_a   1.000
_cell.length_b   1.000
_cell.length_c   1.000
_cell.angle_alpha   90.00
_cell.angle_beta   90.00
_cell.angle_gamma   90.00
#
_symmetry.space_group_name_H-M   'P 1'
#
loop_
_entity.id
_entity.type
_entity.pdbx_description
1 polymer ?
#
loop_
_entity_poly.entity_id
_entity_poly.type
_entity_poly.pdbx_seq_one_letter_code
_entity_poly.pdbx_strand_id
1 'polypeptide(L)'
;MEKRAIAKVIEGVEGLAQPHGSAASPDGRYVYISQRNLAMPDGHSKEDHVYHARYDFGDNAHVGTVVVLDMESKEIVKVIETEEYASGMGAAVIRNR
;
A
#
# COMPACT_ATOMS: atom_id res chain seq x y z
N MET A 1 -20.26 21.19 16.32
CA MET A 1 -19.54 20.26 15.42
C MET A 1 -18.06 20.39 15.74
N GLU A 2 -17.38 19.29 16.07
CA GLU A 2 -15.93 19.32 16.27
C GLU A 2 -15.20 19.54 14.94
N LYS A 3 -14.13 20.34 14.97
CA LYS A 3 -13.26 20.57 13.82
C LYS A 3 -12.18 19.48 13.81
N ARG A 4 -11.93 18.89 12.63
CA ARG A 4 -10.79 18.01 12.37
C ARG A 4 -9.80 18.72 11.46
N ALA A 5 -8.51 18.43 11.63
CA ALA A 5 -7.44 18.94 10.77
C ALA A 5 -6.67 17.77 10.16
N ILE A 6 -6.08 17.98 8.99
CA ILE A 6 -5.17 17.02 8.36
C ILE A 6 -3.89 16.98 9.20
N ALA A 7 -3.52 15.80 9.71
CA ALA A 7 -2.36 15.65 10.57
C ALA A 7 -1.03 15.50 9.81
N LYS A 8 -1.07 14.96 8.58
CA LYS A 8 0.06 14.83 7.64
C LYS A 8 -0.49 14.40 6.27
N VAL A 9 0.17 14.83 5.19
CA VAL A 9 0.05 14.23 3.86
C VAL A 9 1.33 13.42 3.64
N ILE A 10 1.19 12.15 3.27
CA ILE A 10 2.31 11.28 2.95
C ILE A 10 2.37 11.16 1.44
N GLU A 11 3.47 11.62 0.88
CA GLU A 11 3.76 11.63 -0.56
C GLU A 11 4.98 10.75 -0.82
N GLY A 12 5.07 10.15 -2.00
CA GLY A 12 6.19 9.30 -2.38
C GLY A 12 5.76 8.16 -3.29
N VAL A 13 6.67 7.72 -4.15
CA VAL A 13 6.44 6.67 -5.15
C VAL A 13 6.75 5.26 -4.63
N GLU A 14 7.32 5.13 -3.42
CA GLU A 14 7.72 3.83 -2.87
C GLU A 14 6.49 3.03 -2.43
N GLY A 15 5.95 2.25 -3.37
CA GLY A 15 4.82 1.35 -3.17
C GLY A 15 3.45 2.00 -3.36
N LEU A 16 3.32 3.31 -3.18
CA LEU A 16 2.02 4.02 -3.30
C LEU A 16 1.61 4.26 -4.76
N ALA A 17 0.93 3.28 -5.34
CA ALA A 17 0.26 3.44 -6.63
C ALA A 17 -1.12 2.77 -6.61
N GLN A 18 -2.17 3.52 -6.95
CA GLN A 18 -3.55 3.00 -6.96
C GLN A 18 -3.99 2.32 -5.64
N PRO A 19 -4.05 3.07 -4.52
CA PRO A 19 -4.52 2.52 -3.25
C PRO A 19 -5.94 1.99 -3.39
N HIS A 20 -6.18 0.82 -2.82
CA HIS A 20 -7.46 0.11 -2.96
C HIS A 20 -8.10 -0.23 -1.60
N GLY A 21 -7.36 -0.83 -0.69
CA GLY A 21 -7.84 -1.23 0.64
C GLY A 21 -6.94 -0.73 1.75
N SER A 22 -7.50 -0.57 2.96
CA SER A 22 -6.72 -0.20 4.14
C SER A 22 -7.22 -0.90 5.40
N ALA A 23 -6.30 -1.23 6.30
CA ALA A 23 -6.63 -1.73 7.64
C ALA A 23 -5.66 -1.17 8.69
N ALA A 24 -6.14 -0.91 9.89
CA ALA A 24 -5.29 -0.54 11.03
C ALA A 24 -5.00 -1.76 11.89
N SER A 25 -3.79 -1.85 12.46
CA SER A 25 -3.49 -2.85 13.49
C SER A 25 -4.38 -2.64 14.73
N PRO A 26 -4.65 -3.68 15.53
CA PRO A 26 -5.52 -3.57 16.71
C PRO A 26 -5.04 -2.56 17.76
N ASP A 27 -3.73 -2.35 17.86
CA ASP A 27 -3.10 -1.35 18.74
C ASP A 27 -3.02 0.05 18.11
N GLY A 28 -3.47 0.22 16.86
CA GLY A 28 -3.42 1.47 16.11
C GLY A 28 -2.02 1.93 15.72
N ARG A 29 -0.98 1.13 16.00
CA ARG A 29 0.42 1.51 15.71
C ARG A 29 0.71 1.55 14.22
N TYR A 30 0.11 0.65 13.45
CA TYR A 30 0.34 0.50 12.03
C TYR A 30 -0.94 0.63 11.20
N VAL A 31 -0.82 1.22 10.02
CA VAL A 31 -1.84 1.17 8.97
C VAL A 31 -1.25 0.50 7.75
N TYR A 32 -1.97 -0.49 7.24
CA TYR A 32 -1.64 -1.24 6.03
C TYR A 32 -2.49 -0.70 4.90
N ILE A 33 -1.90 -0.40 3.74
CA ILE A 33 -2.64 0.03 2.56
C ILE A 33 -2.25 -0.83 1.37
N SER A 34 -3.22 -1.56 0.80
CA SER A 34 -3.02 -2.35 -0.41
C SER A 34 -3.10 -1.48 -1.67
N GLN A 35 -2.27 -1.82 -2.63
CA GLN A 35 -1.99 -1.07 -3.85
C GLN A 35 -2.15 -2.06 -5.00
N ARG A 36 -3.13 -1.83 -5.89
CA ARG A 36 -3.42 -2.81 -6.94
C ARG A 36 -2.40 -2.78 -8.08
N ASN A 37 -1.81 -1.62 -8.34
CA ASN A 37 -0.77 -1.40 -9.36
C ASN A 37 -1.06 -1.96 -10.77
N LEU A 38 -2.31 -1.91 -11.23
CA LEU A 38 -2.70 -2.46 -12.55
C LEU A 38 -2.83 -1.41 -13.66
N ALA A 39 -2.75 -0.10 -13.37
CA ALA A 39 -2.81 0.88 -14.45
C ALA A 39 -1.53 0.85 -15.29
N MET A 40 -1.69 0.34 -16.50
CA MET A 40 -0.88 0.69 -17.66
C MET A 40 -1.49 1.94 -18.29
N PRO A 41 -0.72 3.00 -18.57
CA PRO A 41 -1.20 4.06 -19.45
C PRO A 41 -1.36 3.51 -20.89
N ASP A 42 -2.31 4.05 -21.66
CA ASP A 42 -2.58 3.55 -23.03
C ASP A 42 -1.38 3.75 -23.96
N GLY A 43 -0.92 2.69 -24.63
CA GLY A 43 0.19 2.75 -25.60
C GLY A 43 1.60 2.63 -25.00
N HIS A 44 1.69 2.25 -23.73
CA HIS A 44 2.93 2.18 -22.95
C HIS A 44 3.40 0.74 -22.70
N SER A 45 4.70 0.54 -22.49
CA SER A 45 5.31 -0.77 -22.22
C SER A 45 5.24 -1.13 -20.74
N LYS A 46 5.61 -2.36 -20.37
CA LYS A 46 5.76 -2.79 -18.97
C LYS A 46 6.72 -1.88 -18.16
N GLU A 47 7.58 -1.12 -18.83
CA GLU A 47 8.51 -0.17 -18.20
C GLU A 47 7.86 1.16 -17.80
N ASP A 48 6.62 1.42 -18.22
CA ASP A 48 5.87 2.63 -17.86
C ASP A 48 4.92 2.39 -16.68
N HIS A 49 5.09 1.26 -15.99
CA HIS A 49 4.33 0.91 -14.81
C HIS A 49 4.52 1.93 -13.69
N VAL A 50 3.42 2.33 -13.06
CA VAL A 50 3.46 3.29 -11.93
C VAL A 50 4.25 2.72 -10.73
N TYR A 51 4.37 1.39 -10.64
CA TYR A 51 5.21 0.72 -9.65
C TYR A 51 6.22 -0.21 -10.33
N HIS A 52 7.48 -0.09 -9.93
CA HIS A 52 8.55 -0.99 -10.33
C HIS A 52 8.89 -1.93 -9.17
N ALA A 53 8.74 -3.23 -9.39
CA ALA A 53 9.12 -4.24 -8.40
C ALA A 53 10.62 -4.16 -8.09
N ARG A 54 10.96 -4.26 -6.81
CA ARG A 54 12.35 -4.24 -6.32
C ARG A 54 13.08 -5.54 -6.62
N TYR A 55 12.33 -6.63 -6.79
CA TYR A 55 12.84 -7.93 -7.19
C TYR A 55 12.21 -8.36 -8.51
N ASP A 56 12.97 -9.15 -9.27
CA ASP A 56 12.47 -9.75 -10.50
C ASP A 56 11.76 -11.07 -10.18
N PHE A 57 10.43 -11.08 -10.27
CA PHE A 57 9.59 -12.27 -10.11
C PHE A 57 9.17 -12.89 -11.45
N GLY A 58 9.76 -12.45 -12.57
CA GLY A 58 9.33 -12.80 -13.92
C GLY A 58 8.37 -11.75 -14.47
N ASP A 59 7.07 -12.03 -14.50
CA ASP A 59 6.10 -11.02 -14.96
C ASP A 59 5.82 -9.98 -13.88
N ASN A 60 6.66 -8.94 -13.85
CA ASN A 60 6.52 -7.84 -12.88
C ASN A 60 5.48 -6.79 -13.28
N ALA A 61 4.75 -7.00 -14.38
CA ALA A 61 3.78 -6.04 -14.89
C ALA A 61 2.58 -5.84 -13.97
N HIS A 62 2.33 -6.70 -12.98
CA HIS A 62 1.13 -6.57 -12.15
C HIS A 62 1.40 -6.74 -10.66
N VAL A 63 2.64 -6.54 -10.21
CA VAL A 63 3.02 -6.71 -8.81
C VAL A 63 2.24 -5.73 -7.93
N GLY A 64 1.38 -6.29 -7.08
CA GLY A 64 0.72 -5.53 -6.03
C GLY A 64 1.68 -5.19 -4.90
N THR A 65 1.31 -4.21 -4.08
CA THR A 65 2.03 -3.96 -2.83
C THR A 65 1.09 -3.74 -1.65
N VAL A 66 1.62 -3.98 -0.46
CA VAL A 66 1.09 -3.47 0.80
C VAL A 66 2.14 -2.56 1.41
N VAL A 67 1.81 -1.28 1.56
CA VAL A 67 2.64 -0.34 2.32
C VAL A 67 2.24 -0.39 3.80
N VAL A 68 3.22 -0.32 4.68
CA VAL A 68 3.05 -0.28 6.13
C VAL A 68 3.43 1.10 6.62
N LEU A 69 2.44 1.83 7.12
CA LEU A 69 2.61 3.13 7.77
C LEU A 69 2.74 2.94 9.27
N ASP A 70 3.76 3.54 9.86
CA ASP A 70 3.85 3.70 11.32
C ASP A 70 3.16 5.01 11.74
N MET A 71 2.20 4.93 12.65
CA MET A 71 1.34 6.06 13.01
C MET A 71 1.94 6.99 14.07
N GLU A 72 3.05 6.61 14.71
CA GLU A 72 3.80 7.50 15.60
C GLU A 72 4.70 8.43 14.79
N SER A 73 5.54 7.84 13.93
CA SER A 73 6.44 8.59 13.03
C SER A 73 5.71 9.20 11.84
N LYS A 74 4.57 8.61 11.45
CA LYS A 74 3.78 8.94 10.26
C LYS A 74 4.58 8.73 8.97
N GLU A 75 5.30 7.62 8.88
CA GLU A 75 6.18 7.28 7.77
C GLU A 75 5.86 5.89 7.20
N ILE A 76 6.18 5.68 5.92
CA ILE A 76 6.20 4.34 5.33
C ILE A 76 7.44 3.64 5.88
N VAL A 77 7.23 2.62 6.70
CA VAL A 77 8.32 1.83 7.31
C VAL A 77 8.58 0.52 6.57
N LYS A 78 7.66 0.12 5.69
CA LYS A 78 7.83 -1.07 4.85
C LYS A 78 6.98 -1.02 3.59
N VAL A 79 7.52 -1.56 2.52
CA VAL A 79 6.78 -1.99 1.33
C VAL A 79 6.88 -3.51 1.26
N ILE A 80 5.74 -4.19 1.14
CA ILE A 80 5.64 -5.64 0.96
C ILE A 80 5.10 -5.86 -0.45
N GLU A 81 5.88 -6.51 -1.29
CA GLU A 81 5.42 -6.92 -2.62
C GLU A 81 4.58 -8.19 -2.50
N THR A 82 3.52 -8.24 -3.28
CA THR A 82 2.60 -9.37 -3.35
C THR A 82 2.51 -9.86 -4.78
N GLU A 83 1.76 -10.94 -5.00
CA GLU A 83 1.24 -11.26 -6.32
C GLU A 83 0.28 -10.17 -6.83
N GLU A 84 -0.35 -10.43 -7.97
CA GLU A 84 -1.24 -9.50 -8.65
C GLU A 84 -2.45 -9.08 -7.79
N TYR A 85 -2.83 -7.80 -7.91
CA TYR A 85 -4.12 -7.28 -7.46
C TYR A 85 -4.39 -7.34 -5.95
N ALA A 86 -3.45 -6.84 -5.14
CA ALA A 86 -3.70 -6.58 -3.72
C ALA A 86 -4.83 -5.56 -3.53
N SER A 87 -6.02 -6.02 -3.13
CA SER A 87 -7.25 -5.22 -3.11
C SER A 87 -7.95 -5.26 -1.75
N GLY A 88 -8.27 -6.46 -1.25
CA GLY A 88 -8.90 -6.67 0.05
C GLY A 88 -7.90 -6.56 1.20
N MET A 89 -8.25 -5.81 2.24
CA MET A 89 -7.47 -5.69 3.47
C MET A 89 -8.33 -5.92 4.71
N GLY A 90 -7.78 -6.65 5.67
CA GLY A 90 -8.34 -6.79 7.01
C GLY A 90 -7.20 -7.03 7.99
N ALA A 91 -7.34 -6.47 9.19
CA ALA A 91 -6.44 -6.76 10.31
C ALA A 91 -7.19 -7.62 11.33
N ALA A 92 -6.65 -8.79 11.63
CA ALA A 92 -7.24 -9.66 12.64
C ALA A 92 -7.06 -9.06 14.04
N VAL A 93 -8.11 -9.09 14.84
CA VAL A 93 -8.02 -8.82 16.28
C VAL A 93 -7.84 -10.17 16.97
N ILE A 94 -6.63 -10.44 17.46
CA ILE A 94 -6.42 -11.61 18.34
C ILE A 94 -7.06 -11.26 19.69
N ARG A 95 -8.26 -11.80 19.94
CA ARG A 95 -8.83 -11.83 21.28
C ARG A 95 -8.30 -13.09 21.94
N ASN A 96 -7.38 -12.96 22.90
CA ASN A 96 -7.03 -14.07 23.78
C ASN A 96 -8.32 -14.54 24.46
N ARG A 97 -8.70 -15.80 24.20
CA ARG A 97 -9.79 -16.48 24.89
C ARG A 97 -9.28 -17.08 26.18
#